data_AF-A0A520BLF6-F1
#
_entry.id   AF-A0A520BLF6-F1
#
_cell.length_a   1.000
_cell.length_b   1.000
_cell.length_c   1.000
_cell.angle_alpha   90.00
_cell.angle_beta   90.00
_cell.angle_gamma   90.00
#
_symmetry.space_group_name_H-M   'P 1'
#
loop_
_entity.id
_entity.type
_entity.pdbx_description
1 polymer ?
#
loop_
_entity_poly.entity_id
_entity_poly.type
_entity_poly.pdbx_seq_one_letter_code
_entity_poly.pdbx_strand_id
1 'polypeptide(L)' 'TVMRTYELLQNKNIINNKRGIGFFVGDSATENVKSYRKVQFIDDELPVVFRNIYLLNIGFDELKAKYESFVKENFNA' A
#
# COMPACT_ATOMS: atom_id res chain seq x y z
N THR A 1 7.21 -17.65 -7.33
CA THR A 1 7.25 -18.96 -6.65
C THR A 1 7.18 -18.73 -5.15
N VAL A 2 6.73 -19.73 -4.40
CA VAL A 2 6.54 -19.63 -2.93
C VAL A 2 7.83 -19.18 -2.21
N MET A 3 8.99 -19.75 -2.56
CA MET A 3 10.29 -19.37 -1.96
C MET A 3 10.62 -17.87 -2.12
N ARG A 4 10.42 -17.31 -3.32
CA ARG A 4 10.73 -15.90 -3.59
C ARG A 4 9.81 -14.95 -2.80
N THR A 5 8.58 -15.38 -2.52
CA THR A 5 7.67 -14.64 -1.64
C THR A 5 8.14 -14.63 -0.20
N TYR A 6 8.59 -15.77 0.34
CA TYR A 6 9.16 -15.83 1.69
C TYR A 6 10.40 -14.94 1.85
N GLU A 7 11.31 -14.99 0.87
CA GLU A 7 12.50 -14.14 0.85
C GLU A 7 12.14 -12.65 0.80
N LEU A 8 11.19 -12.26 -0.06
CA LEU A 8 10.70 -10.88 -0.15
C LEU A 8 10.10 -10.39 1.17
N LEU A 9 9.23 -11.19 1.80
CA LEU A 9 8.58 -10.84 3.06
C LEU A 9 9.58 -10.76 4.21
N GLN A 10 10.61 -11.61 4.21
CA GLN A 10 11.68 -11.58 5.20
C GLN A 10 12.56 -10.34 5.02
N ASN A 11 12.96 -10.01 3.78
CA ASN A 11 13.73 -8.80 3.47
C ASN A 11 12.98 -7.51 3.84
N LYS A 12 11.64 -7.54 3.82
CA LYS A 12 10.79 -6.43 4.26
C LYS A 12 10.47 -6.44 5.76
N ASN A 13 11.07 -7.35 6.54
CA ASN A 13 10.82 -7.52 7.97
C ASN A 13 9.32 -7.73 8.30
N ILE A 14 8.57 -8.36 7.39
CA ILE A 14 7.16 -8.72 7.60
C ILE A 14 7.08 -10.07 8.29
N ILE A 15 8.00 -10.98 7.95
CA ILE A 15 8.15 -12.28 8.59
C ILE A 15 9.60 -12.49 9.02
N ASN A 16 9.77 -13.26 10.10
CA ASN A 16 11.06 -13.66 10.64
C ASN A 16 11.18 -15.18 10.63
N ASN A 17 12.36 -15.70 10.32
CA ASN A 17 12.63 -17.12 10.41
C ASN A 17 13.14 -17.47 11.82
N LYS A 18 12.46 -18.37 12.52
CA LYS A 18 13.00 -19.05 13.71
C LYS A 18 13.59 -20.39 13.28
N ARG A 19 14.91 -20.51 13.39
CA ARG A 19 15.68 -21.68 12.95
C ARG A 19 15.11 -22.96 13.54
N GLY A 20 14.77 -23.92 12.68
CA GLY A 20 14.22 -25.22 13.08
C GLY A 20 12.75 -25.23 13.48
N ILE A 21 12.05 -24.09 13.44
CA ILE A 21 10.64 -23.96 13.85
C ILE A 21 9.76 -23.46 12.70
N GLY A 22 10.22 -22.47 11.93
CA GLY A 22 9.48 -21.93 10.78
C GLY A 22 9.46 -20.41 10.70
N PHE A 23 8.49 -19.86 9.97
CA PHE A 23 8.31 -18.41 9.79
C PHE A 23 7.23 -17.85 10.72
N PHE A 24 7.49 -16.66 11.26
CA PHE A 24 6.61 -15.96 12.19
C PHE A 24 6.40 -14.52 11.73
N VAL A 25 5.23 -13.95 11.99
CA VAL A 25 4.96 -12.54 11.71
C VAL A 25 5.79 -11.67 12.67
N GLY A 26 6.44 -10.63 12.14
CA GLY A 26 7.19 -9.67 12.96
C GLY A 26 6.27 -8.71 13.73
N ASP A 27 6.75 -8.16 14.84
CA ASP A 27 5.93 -7.28 15.69
C ASP A 27 5.46 -6.01 14.95
N SER A 28 6.31 -5.47 14.07
CA SER A 28 6.00 -4.31 13.21
C SER A 28 5.50 -4.70 11.81
N ALA A 29 5.09 -5.96 11.60
CA ALA A 29 4.73 -6.45 10.27
C ALA A 29 3.58 -5.66 9.63
N THR A 30 2.59 -5.26 10.43
CA THR A 30 1.43 -4.48 9.93
C THR A 30 1.84 -3.12 9.38
N GLU A 31 2.75 -2.43 10.08
CA GLU A 31 3.32 -1.16 9.64
C GLU A 31 4.18 -1.35 8.38
N ASN A 32 5.05 -2.37 8.37
CA ASN A 32 5.91 -2.69 7.24
C ASN A 32 5.10 -3.04 5.97
N VAL A 33 4.00 -3.78 6.12
CA VAL A 33 3.08 -4.09 5.02
C VAL A 33 2.42 -2.82 4.50
N LYS A 34 1.91 -1.95 5.38
CA LYS A 34 1.28 -0.68 4.97
C LYS A 34 2.27 0.22 4.24
N SER A 35 3.48 0.36 4.77
CA SER A 35 4.56 1.14 4.15
C SER A 35 4.91 0.60 2.76
N TYR A 36 5.10 -0.72 2.65
CA TYR A 36 5.37 -1.36 1.37
C TYR A 36 4.25 -1.12 0.34
N ARG A 37 2.99 -1.34 0.74
CA ARG A 37 1.84 -1.10 -0.13
C ARG A 37 1.72 0.36 -0.53
N LYS A 38 2.03 1.30 0.37
CA LYS A 38 2.03 2.72 0.09
C LYS A 38 3.06 3.10 -0.97
N VAL A 39 4.28 2.59 -0.87
CA VAL A 39 5.34 2.80 -1.88
C VAL A 39 4.88 2.24 -3.23
N GLN A 40 4.39 1.00 -3.26
CA GLN A 40 3.89 0.39 -4.49
C GLN A 40 2.77 1.22 -5.14
N PHE A 41 1.82 1.71 -4.34
CA PHE A 41 0.74 2.55 -4.84
C PHE A 41 1.26 3.87 -5.43
N ILE A 42 2.22 4.52 -4.77
CA ILE A 42 2.79 5.80 -5.23
C ILE A 42 3.59 5.61 -6.52
N ASP A 43 4.33 4.52 -6.65
CA ASP A 43 5.22 4.30 -7.79
C ASP A 43 4.48 3.74 -9.01
N ASP A 44 3.50 2.85 -8.80
CA ASP A 44 2.85 2.13 -9.90
C ASP A 44 1.46 2.69 -10.25
N GLU A 45 0.61 2.92 -9.24
CA GLU A 45 -0.81 3.24 -9.47
C GLU A 45 -1.05 4.74 -9.59
N LEU A 46 -0.42 5.54 -8.73
CA LEU A 46 -0.61 6.98 -8.64
C LEU A 46 -0.26 7.73 -9.94
N PRO A 47 0.82 7.38 -10.69
CA PRO A 47 1.12 8.05 -11.96
C PRO A 47 0.03 7.84 -13.01
N VAL A 48 -0.58 6.65 -13.04
CA VAL A 48 -1.68 6.33 -13.96
C VAL A 48 -2.92 7.15 -13.59
N VAL A 49 -3.22 7.26 -12.30
CA VAL A 49 -4.33 8.07 -11.79
C VAL A 49 -4.13 9.55 -12.13
N PHE A 50 -2.95 10.12 -11.86
CA PHE A 50 -2.63 11.51 -12.17
C PHE A 50 -2.69 11.81 -13.66
N ARG A 51 -2.22 10.88 -14.50
CA ARG A 51 -2.35 11.01 -15.96
C ARG A 51 -3.82 11.13 -16.38
N ASN A 52 -4.70 10.29 -15.84
CA ASN A 52 -6.13 10.34 -16.19
C ASN A 52 -6.79 11.62 -15.70
N ILE A 53 -6.48 12.05 -14.47
CA ILE A 53 -6.98 13.31 -13.90
C ILE A 53 -6.57 14.50 -14.78
N TYR A 54 -5.31 14.55 -15.19
CA TYR A 54 -4.80 15.59 -16.07
C TYR A 54 -5.46 15.56 -17.45
N LEU A 55 -5.60 14.38 -18.07
CA LEU A 55 -6.23 14.22 -19.39
C LEU A 55 -7.72 14.57 -19.41
N LEU A 56 -8.42 14.34 -18.29
CA LEU A 56 -9.83 14.67 -18.13
C LEU A 56 -10.05 16.10 -17.63
N ASN A 57 -8.97 16.87 -17.46
CA ASN A 57 -9.00 18.24 -16.97
C ASN A 57 -9.66 18.37 -15.58
N ILE A 58 -9.50 17.35 -14.74
CA ILE A 58 -10.00 17.33 -13.36
C ILE A 58 -9.02 18.14 -12.51
N GLY A 59 -9.50 19.27 -11.99
CA GLY A 59 -8.71 20.12 -11.10
C GLY A 59 -8.41 19.45 -9.75
N PHE A 60 -7.32 19.87 -9.10
CA PHE A 60 -6.97 19.36 -7.77
C PHE A 60 -8.06 19.66 -6.73
N ASP A 61 -8.73 20.81 -6.83
CA ASP A 61 -9.83 21.17 -5.92
C ASP A 61 -11.03 20.23 -6.06
N GLU A 62 -11.38 19.85 -7.29
CA GLU A 62 -12.45 18.87 -7.55
C GLU A 62 -12.07 17.49 -7.02
N LEU A 63 -10.82 17.05 -7.27
CA LEU A 63 -10.30 15.78 -6.76
C LEU A 63 -10.34 15.74 -5.22
N LYS A 64 -9.88 16.82 -4.57
CA LYS A 64 -9.89 16.95 -3.11
C LYS A 64 -11.31 16.85 -2.57
N ALA A 65 -12.25 17.60 -3.14
CA ALA A 65 -13.65 17.56 -2.72
C ALA A 65 -14.26 16.15 -2.88
N LYS A 66 -13.99 15.46 -3.99
CA LYS A 66 -14.43 14.06 -4.18
C LYS A 66 -13.81 13.10 -3.17
N TYR A 67 -12.52 13.26 -2.86
CA TYR A 67 -11.84 12.43 -1.86
C TYR A 67 -12.40 12.65 -0.44
N GLU A 68 -12.61 13.91 -0.05
CA GLU A 68 -13.20 14.24 1.26
C GLU A 68 -14.62 13.68 1.41
N SER A 69 -15.45 13.80 0.37
CA SER A 69 -16.79 13.18 0.35
C SER A 69 -16.71 11.65 0.46
N PHE A 70 -15.81 11.02 -0.29
CA PHE A 70 -15.60 9.58 -0.23
C PHE A 70 -15.20 9.11 1.18
N VAL A 71 -14.28 9.82 1.84
CA VAL A 71 -13.87 9.51 3.21
C VAL A 71 -15.06 9.64 4.18
N LYS A 72 -15.85 10.71 4.03
CA LYS A 72 -17.02 10.94 4.87
C LYS A 72 -18.11 9.86 4.70
N GLU A 73 -18.31 9.37 3.48
CA GLU A 73 -19.33 8.36 3.19
C GLU A 73 -18.92 6.94 3.59
N ASN A 74 -17.62 6.62 3.53
CA ASN A 74 -17.13 5.24 3.65
C ASN A 74 -16.38 4.95 4.96
N PHE A 75 -15.87 5.97 5.64
CA PHE A 75 -14.98 5.78 6.81
C PHE A 75 -15.35 6.61 8.03
N ASN A 76 -16.21 7.62 7.91
CA ASN A 76 -16.79 8.27 9.08
C ASN A 76 -17.99 7.44 9.57
N ALA A 77 -17.77 6.68 10.65
CA ALA A 77 -18.82 6.22 11.55
C ALA A 77 -19.11 7.30 12.61
#